data_AF-A0A1P8MWG9-F1
#
_entry.id   AF-A0A1P8MWG9-F1
#
_cell.length_a   1.000
_cell.length_b   1.000
_cell.length_c   1.000
_cell.angle_alpha   90.00
_cell.angle_beta   90.00
_cell.angle_gamma   90.00
#
_symmetry.space_group_name_H-M   'P 1'
#
loop_
_entity.id
_entity.type
_entity.pdbx_description
1 polymer ?
#
loop_
_entity_poly.entity_id
_entity_poly.type
_entity_poly.pdbx_seq_one_letter_code
_entity_poly.pdbx_strand_id
1 'polypeptide(L)'
;MLRISDDEVDIQHWRGLSANLQPGKVADRYLTEEDCEEVLFQTIWKLGYRCPKCDFEGDIWIIKTRRKYECPNCRHQYTGRSVSRMYGKRASLLGCFKGAEFIIETMAGNKPHIQTINRFAELVGLSYRPARTLRLEMFEELKKPMGGFWGSLLCNEDFDEYLYNGDRLEDLLNYYDFEDPKDNSLKFGK
;
A
#
# COMPACT_ATOMS: atom_id res chain seq x y z
N MET A 1 10.04 -18.02 13.06
CA MET A 1 10.73 -16.74 12.78
C MET A 1 10.87 -16.68 11.27
N LEU A 2 10.42 -15.62 10.61
CA LEU A 2 10.80 -15.43 9.22
C LEU A 2 12.28 -15.14 9.24
N ARG A 3 13.08 -16.11 8.78
CA ARG A 3 14.49 -15.89 8.48
C ARG A 3 14.47 -15.06 7.21
N ILE A 4 14.37 -13.75 7.38
CA ILE A 4 14.78 -12.82 6.33
C ILE A 4 16.28 -13.09 6.21
N SER A 5 16.74 -13.67 5.09
CA SER A 5 18.17 -13.80 4.85
C SER A 5 18.75 -12.40 4.81
N ASP A 6 19.75 -12.13 5.66
CA ASP A 6 20.40 -10.82 5.76
C ASP A 6 21.00 -10.37 4.40
N ASP A 7 21.19 -11.31 3.48
CA ASP A 7 21.79 -11.11 2.16
C ASP A 7 20.83 -10.49 1.11
N GLU A 8 19.53 -10.34 1.41
CA GLU A 8 18.49 -9.81 0.48
C GLU A 8 17.87 -8.46 0.92
N VAL A 9 18.30 -7.90 2.05
CA VAL A 9 17.69 -6.67 2.60
C VAL A 9 18.45 -5.43 2.13
N ASP A 10 17.91 -4.74 1.13
CA ASP A 10 18.42 -3.43 0.73
C ASP A 10 18.10 -2.37 1.80
N ILE A 11 19.06 -2.10 2.68
CA ILE A 11 18.91 -1.09 3.74
C ILE A 11 18.73 0.33 3.19
N GLN A 12 19.23 0.64 1.99
CA GLN A 12 19.07 1.96 1.40
C GLN A 12 17.64 2.18 0.94
N HIS A 13 17.00 1.17 0.34
CA HIS A 13 15.57 1.19 0.04
C HIS A 13 14.72 1.53 1.27
N TRP A 14 14.95 0.84 2.40
CA TRP A 14 14.19 1.09 3.63
C TRP A 14 14.47 2.48 4.22
N ARG A 15 15.71 2.96 4.16
CA ARG A 15 16.05 4.33 4.57
C ARG A 15 15.38 5.38 3.69
N GLY A 16 15.31 5.13 2.38
CA GLY A 16 14.58 5.96 1.43
C GLY A 16 13.10 6.05 1.78
N LEU A 17 12.45 4.90 2.05
CA LEU A 17 11.06 4.87 2.53
C LEU A 17 10.89 5.65 3.83
N SER A 18 11.74 5.43 4.81
CA SER A 18 11.65 6.10 6.10
C SER A 18 11.88 7.61 6.02
N ALA A 19 12.78 8.07 5.14
CA ALA A 19 13.04 9.49 4.93
C ALA A 19 11.87 10.21 4.25
N ASN A 20 11.10 9.48 3.44
CA ASN A 20 9.95 10.01 2.71
C ASN A 20 8.62 9.81 3.43
N LEU A 21 8.58 9.17 4.60
CA LEU A 21 7.37 9.14 5.41
C LEU A 21 6.88 10.58 5.67
N GLN A 22 5.58 10.79 5.53
CA GLN A 22 4.95 12.05 5.92
C GLN A 22 5.31 12.40 7.38
N PRO A 23 5.52 13.69 7.70
CA PRO A 23 5.98 14.12 9.02
C PRO A 23 4.99 13.74 10.13
N GLY A 24 5.53 13.29 11.27
CA GLY A 24 4.75 12.80 12.40
C GLY A 24 4.27 11.35 12.22
N LYS A 25 3.89 10.69 13.32
CA LYS A 25 3.48 9.28 13.27
C LYS A 25 2.12 9.14 12.61
N VAL A 26 1.85 8.00 11.98
CA VAL A 26 0.51 7.61 11.49
C VAL A 26 -0.55 7.82 12.58
N ALA A 27 -0.23 7.48 13.83
CA ALA A 27 -1.14 7.65 14.96
C ALA A 27 -1.50 9.11 15.28
N ASP A 28 -0.66 10.07 14.90
CA ASP A 28 -0.89 11.50 15.13
C ASP A 28 -1.67 12.13 13.99
N ARG A 29 -1.54 11.59 12.77
CA ARG A 29 -2.21 12.07 11.55
C ARG A 29 -3.61 11.50 11.35
N TYR A 30 -3.77 10.21 11.64
CA TYR A 30 -5.01 9.48 11.39
C TYR A 30 -5.63 9.06 12.72
N LEU A 31 -6.50 9.93 13.24
CA LEU A 31 -7.15 9.73 14.54
C LEU A 31 -8.37 8.81 14.40
N THR A 32 -8.98 8.78 13.22
CA THR A 32 -10.21 8.05 12.93
C THR A 32 -10.06 7.14 11.70
N GLU A 33 -10.98 6.18 11.54
CA GLU A 33 -11.01 5.35 10.32
C GLU A 33 -11.43 6.19 9.11
N GLU A 34 -12.19 7.26 9.32
CA GLU A 34 -12.62 8.22 8.32
C GLU A 34 -11.42 8.95 7.70
N ASP A 35 -10.47 9.41 8.52
CA ASP A 35 -9.23 10.01 8.03
C ASP A 35 -8.44 9.03 7.15
N CYS A 36 -8.42 7.75 7.56
CA CYS A 36 -7.77 6.69 6.80
C CYS A 36 -8.49 6.41 5.47
N GLU A 37 -9.82 6.46 5.44
CA GLU A 37 -10.62 6.25 4.22
C GLU A 37 -10.42 7.36 3.20
N GLU A 38 -10.33 8.61 3.65
CA GLU A 38 -10.09 9.75 2.77
C GLU A 38 -8.73 9.65 2.10
N VAL A 39 -7.67 9.39 2.86
CA VAL A 39 -6.34 9.19 2.26
C VAL A 39 -6.28 7.96 1.39
N LEU A 40 -6.91 6.84 1.81
CA LEU A 40 -7.00 5.65 0.96
C LEU A 40 -7.69 5.95 -0.38
N PHE A 41 -8.76 6.75 -0.37
CA PHE A 41 -9.43 7.18 -1.59
C PHE A 41 -8.47 7.97 -2.50
N GLN A 42 -7.81 8.98 -1.95
CA GLN A 42 -6.86 9.80 -2.71
C GLN A 42 -5.70 8.97 -3.28
N THR A 43 -5.19 7.99 -2.53
CA THR A 43 -4.11 7.11 -3.00
C THR A 43 -4.55 6.20 -4.14
N ILE A 44 -5.73 5.59 -4.06
CA ILE A 44 -6.21 4.65 -5.09
C ILE A 44 -6.52 5.37 -6.40
N TRP A 45 -7.13 6.56 -6.31
CA TRP A 45 -7.60 7.32 -7.48
C TRP A 45 -6.82 8.62 -7.70
N LYS A 46 -5.53 8.63 -7.32
CA LYS A 46 -4.64 9.79 -7.46
C LYS A 46 -4.60 10.35 -8.90
N LEU A 47 -4.62 9.46 -9.89
CA LEU A 47 -4.57 9.81 -11.32
C LEU A 47 -5.95 9.94 -11.96
N GLY A 48 -7.01 9.97 -11.16
CA GLY A 48 -8.39 9.98 -11.61
C GLY A 48 -9.13 8.69 -11.26
N TYR A 49 -10.44 8.81 -11.18
CA TYR A 49 -11.30 7.68 -10.86
C TYR A 49 -11.43 6.73 -12.07
N ARG A 50 -11.22 5.43 -11.81
CA ARG A 50 -11.56 4.34 -12.72
C ARG A 50 -12.31 3.25 -11.97
N CYS A 51 -13.45 2.83 -12.52
CA CYS A 51 -14.28 1.79 -11.90
C CYS A 51 -13.58 0.42 -11.90
N PRO A 52 -13.44 -0.26 -10.76
CA PRO A 52 -12.78 -1.57 -10.68
C PRO A 52 -13.53 -2.71 -11.38
N LYS A 53 -14.77 -2.49 -11.83
CA LYS A 53 -15.62 -3.52 -12.47
C LYS A 53 -15.80 -3.33 -13.97
N CYS A 54 -15.90 -2.08 -14.43
CA CYS A 54 -16.26 -1.77 -15.82
C CYS A 54 -15.35 -0.73 -16.47
N ASP A 55 -14.25 -0.36 -15.81
CA ASP A 55 -13.25 0.60 -16.30
C ASP A 55 -13.77 1.98 -16.71
N PHE A 56 -14.97 2.34 -16.25
CA PHE A 56 -15.52 3.68 -16.49
C PHE A 56 -14.64 4.71 -15.79
N GLU A 57 -14.24 5.73 -16.56
CA GLU A 57 -13.49 6.90 -16.09
C GLU A 57 -14.43 8.11 -15.96
N GLY A 58 -14.20 8.95 -14.96
CA GLY A 58 -14.99 10.17 -14.74
C GLY A 58 -15.48 10.30 -13.30
N ASP A 59 -16.76 10.59 -13.13
CA ASP A 59 -17.34 10.82 -11.80
C ASP A 59 -17.62 9.53 -11.02
N ILE A 60 -17.65 9.68 -9.70
CA ILE A 60 -17.99 8.62 -8.73
C ILE A 60 -19.07 9.14 -7.78
N TRP A 61 -20.01 8.29 -7.38
CA TRP A 61 -21.01 8.65 -6.39
C TRP A 61 -20.59 8.15 -5.00
N ILE A 62 -20.56 9.05 -4.03
CA ILE A 62 -20.16 8.74 -2.65
C ILE A 62 -21.40 8.57 -1.78
N ILE A 63 -21.64 7.35 -1.32
CA ILE A 63 -22.69 7.03 -0.36
C ILE A 63 -22.13 7.25 1.05
N LYS A 64 -22.11 8.51 1.49
CA LYS A 64 -21.50 8.95 2.76
C LYS A 64 -21.95 8.15 3.98
N THR A 65 -23.23 7.79 4.06
CA THR A 65 -23.81 7.07 5.20
C THR A 65 -23.29 5.64 5.35
N ARG A 66 -22.74 5.04 4.29
CA ARG A 66 -22.26 3.65 4.27
C ARG A 66 -20.80 3.52 3.85
N ARG A 67 -20.11 4.64 3.60
CA ARG A 67 -18.70 4.68 3.17
C ARG A 67 -18.43 3.82 1.95
N LYS A 68 -19.39 3.87 1.01
CA LYS A 68 -19.36 3.14 -0.24
C LYS A 68 -19.26 4.10 -1.40
N TYR A 69 -18.57 3.62 -2.42
CA TYR A 69 -18.48 4.23 -3.71
C TYR A 69 -19.41 3.49 -4.66
N GLU A 70 -20.13 4.23 -5.50
CA GLU A 70 -20.98 3.69 -6.55
C GLU A 70 -20.55 4.22 -7.91
N CYS A 71 -20.35 3.31 -8.86
CA CYS A 71 -20.08 3.68 -10.24
C CYS A 71 -21.38 4.16 -10.93
N PRO A 72 -21.40 5.37 -11.54
CA PRO A 72 -22.60 5.87 -12.22
C PRO A 72 -22.97 5.04 -13.45
N ASN A 73 -21.99 4.40 -14.10
CA ASN A 73 -22.21 3.59 -15.30
C ASN A 73 -22.77 2.19 -14.99
N CYS A 74 -22.10 1.41 -14.13
CA CYS A 74 -22.46 0.01 -13.88
C CYS A 74 -23.18 -0.25 -12.56
N ARG A 75 -23.41 0.79 -11.73
CA ARG A 75 -24.05 0.72 -10.41
C ARG A 75 -23.37 -0.20 -9.41
N HIS A 76 -22.12 -0.59 -9.68
CA HIS A 76 -21.37 -1.43 -8.76
C HIS A 76 -20.98 -0.63 -7.53
N GLN A 77 -21.29 -1.20 -6.35
CA GLN A 77 -20.94 -0.63 -5.07
C GLN A 77 -19.76 -1.37 -4.44
N TYR A 78 -18.79 -0.61 -3.95
CA TYR A 78 -17.58 -1.13 -3.31
C TYR A 78 -17.07 -0.12 -2.27
N THR A 79 -16.07 -0.51 -1.48
CA THR A 79 -15.39 0.37 -0.51
C THR A 79 -13.93 0.53 -0.91
N GLY A 80 -13.25 1.55 -0.37
CA GLY A 80 -11.80 1.72 -0.59
C GLY A 80 -11.03 0.49 -0.14
N ARG A 81 -11.45 -0.13 0.96
CA ARG A 81 -10.87 -1.38 1.43
C ARG A 81 -10.98 -2.50 0.39
N SER A 82 -12.13 -2.66 -0.25
CA SER A 82 -12.34 -3.77 -1.21
C SER A 82 -11.53 -3.68 -2.50
N VAL A 83 -11.01 -2.50 -2.82
CA VAL A 83 -10.17 -2.26 -4.00
C VAL A 83 -8.70 -1.98 -3.64
N SER A 84 -8.29 -2.36 -2.44
CA SER A 84 -6.93 -2.13 -1.91
C SER A 84 -6.26 -3.41 -1.44
N ARG A 85 -4.98 -3.32 -1.04
CA ARG A 85 -4.26 -4.42 -0.37
C ARG A 85 -4.85 -4.82 0.99
N MET A 86 -5.83 -4.07 1.50
CA MET A 86 -6.58 -4.38 2.72
C MET A 86 -7.82 -5.24 2.49
N TYR A 87 -8.10 -5.66 1.25
CA TYR A 87 -9.22 -6.54 0.95
C TYR A 87 -9.14 -7.85 1.74
N GLY A 88 -10.26 -8.24 2.36
CA GLY A 88 -10.36 -9.44 3.20
C GLY A 88 -9.56 -9.38 4.51
N LYS A 89 -8.88 -8.27 4.82
CA LYS A 89 -8.11 -8.13 6.05
C LYS A 89 -9.00 -7.67 7.21
N ARG A 90 -8.80 -8.32 8.36
CA ARG A 90 -9.55 -8.05 9.59
C ARG A 90 -9.00 -6.86 10.39
N ALA A 91 -7.78 -6.40 10.10
CA ALA A 91 -7.22 -5.21 10.74
C ALA A 91 -8.05 -3.98 10.36
N SER A 92 -8.08 -2.98 11.23
CA SER A 92 -8.62 -1.66 10.88
C SER A 92 -7.72 -0.97 9.86
N LEU A 93 -8.20 0.07 9.15
CA LEU A 93 -7.34 0.81 8.23
C LEU A 93 -6.17 1.44 9.00
N LEU A 94 -6.46 2.05 10.15
CA LEU A 94 -5.45 2.63 11.02
C LEU A 94 -4.43 1.58 11.49
N GLY A 95 -4.91 0.39 11.87
CA GLY A 95 -4.04 -0.73 12.24
C GLY A 95 -3.12 -1.14 11.08
N CYS A 96 -3.64 -1.17 9.86
CA CYS A 96 -2.82 -1.45 8.68
C CYS A 96 -1.75 -0.37 8.44
N PHE A 97 -2.11 0.91 8.56
CA PHE A 97 -1.19 2.03 8.33
C PHE A 97 -0.06 2.00 9.36
N LYS A 98 -0.42 1.78 10.64
CA LYS A 98 0.55 1.60 11.74
C LYS A 98 1.47 0.41 11.49
N GLY A 99 0.92 -0.69 10.98
CA GLY A 99 1.68 -1.89 10.64
C GLY A 99 2.75 -1.61 9.57
N ALA A 100 2.38 -0.89 8.51
CA ALA A 100 3.30 -0.52 7.44
C ALA A 100 4.38 0.47 7.91
N GLU A 101 4.01 1.54 8.63
CA GLU A 101 4.96 2.49 9.25
C GLU A 101 5.96 1.76 10.14
N PHE A 102 5.48 0.89 11.02
CA PHE A 102 6.32 0.11 11.94
C PHE A 102 7.34 -0.77 11.21
N ILE A 103 6.95 -1.41 10.10
CA ILE A 103 7.88 -2.21 9.30
C ILE A 103 8.95 -1.29 8.69
N ILE A 104 8.54 -0.18 8.05
CA ILE A 104 9.46 0.78 7.42
C ILE A 104 10.50 1.29 8.43
N GLU A 105 10.06 1.84 9.56
CA GLU A 105 10.95 2.43 10.57
C GLU A 105 11.93 1.41 11.15
N THR A 106 11.45 0.19 11.47
CA THR A 106 12.29 -0.84 12.07
C THR A 106 13.28 -1.44 11.09
N MET A 107 12.95 -1.54 9.79
CA MET A 107 13.90 -1.95 8.76
C MET A 107 14.95 -0.87 8.50
N ALA A 108 14.53 0.40 8.37
CA ALA A 108 15.44 1.54 8.16
C ALA A 108 16.44 1.70 9.31
N GLY A 109 16.00 1.43 10.54
CA GLY A 109 16.83 1.43 11.74
C GLY A 109 17.70 0.19 11.93
N ASN A 110 17.70 -0.76 11.00
CA ASN A 110 18.37 -2.06 11.08
C ASN A 110 17.99 -2.86 12.35
N LYS A 111 16.69 -2.90 12.67
CA LYS A 111 16.13 -3.60 13.84
C LYS A 111 15.04 -4.61 13.44
N PRO A 112 15.27 -5.52 12.48
CA PRO A 112 14.25 -6.48 12.03
C PRO A 112 13.78 -7.42 13.16
N HIS A 113 14.64 -7.69 14.14
CA HIS A 113 14.33 -8.52 15.32
C HIS A 113 13.18 -7.97 16.18
N ILE A 114 12.88 -6.67 16.08
CA ILE A 114 11.77 -6.03 16.80
C ILE A 114 10.41 -6.44 16.21
N GLN A 115 10.36 -6.82 14.93
CA GLN A 115 9.12 -7.15 14.22
C GLN A 115 8.61 -8.57 14.52
N THR A 116 8.59 -8.95 15.80
CA THR A 116 7.99 -10.22 16.22
C THR A 116 6.50 -10.24 15.87
N ILE A 117 5.96 -11.42 15.56
CA ILE A 117 4.54 -11.54 15.20
C ILE A 117 3.63 -11.07 16.35
N ASN A 118 4.01 -11.31 17.60
CA ASN A 118 3.23 -10.87 18.76
C ASN A 118 3.16 -9.35 18.84
N ARG A 119 4.30 -8.67 18.74
CA ARG A 119 4.34 -7.20 18.75
C ARG A 119 3.57 -6.59 17.58
N PHE A 120 3.69 -7.19 16.39
CA PHE A 120 2.92 -6.75 15.24
C PHE A 120 1.41 -7.00 15.44
N ALA A 121 1.02 -8.15 15.99
CA ALA A 121 -0.37 -8.49 16.26
C ALA A 121 -1.03 -7.51 17.25
N GLU A 122 -0.33 -7.15 18.32
CA GLU A 122 -0.76 -6.12 19.28
C GLU A 122 -0.93 -4.76 18.60
N LEU A 123 0.06 -4.34 17.81
CA LEU A 123 0.05 -3.07 17.10
C LEU A 123 -1.15 -2.92 16.15
N VAL A 124 -1.47 -3.97 15.39
CA VAL A 124 -2.52 -3.93 14.37
C VAL A 124 -3.88 -4.43 14.88
N GLY A 125 -3.98 -4.81 16.16
CA GLY A 125 -5.23 -5.28 16.78
C GLY A 125 -5.73 -6.63 16.24
N LEU A 126 -4.81 -7.56 15.93
CA LEU A 126 -5.15 -8.87 15.36
C LEU A 126 -4.72 -10.04 16.26
N SER A 127 -5.31 -11.22 16.02
CA SER A 127 -4.76 -12.46 16.56
C SER A 127 -3.52 -12.91 15.77
N TYR A 128 -2.71 -13.80 16.37
CA TYR A 128 -1.40 -14.20 15.84
C TYR A 128 -1.39 -14.62 14.36
N ARG A 129 -2.31 -15.51 13.96
CA ARG A 129 -2.33 -16.06 12.58
C ARG A 129 -2.63 -14.99 11.52
N PRO A 130 -3.74 -14.22 11.59
CA PRO A 130 -4.00 -13.17 10.62
C PRO A 130 -2.95 -12.05 10.68
N ALA A 131 -2.38 -11.75 11.84
CA ALA A 131 -1.27 -10.80 11.96
C ALA A 131 -0.03 -11.28 11.20
N ARG A 132 0.32 -12.58 11.30
CA ARG A 132 1.43 -13.17 10.56
C ARG A 132 1.24 -13.05 9.05
N THR A 133 0.05 -13.40 8.56
CA THR A 133 -0.29 -13.29 7.14
C THR A 133 -0.21 -11.85 6.66
N LEU A 134 -0.81 -10.92 7.39
CA LEU A 134 -0.78 -9.50 7.06
C LEU A 134 0.66 -8.96 7.02
N ARG A 135 1.48 -9.26 8.04
CA ARG A 135 2.88 -8.80 8.11
C ARG A 135 3.69 -9.30 6.92
N LEU A 136 3.48 -10.56 6.53
CA LEU A 136 4.16 -11.17 5.39
C LEU A 136 3.84 -10.46 4.09
N GLU A 137 2.55 -10.33 3.78
CA GLU A 137 2.11 -9.67 2.55
C GLU A 137 2.50 -8.19 2.53
N MET A 138 2.40 -7.49 3.67
CA MET A 138 2.88 -6.11 3.80
C MET A 138 4.36 -6.00 3.54
N PHE A 139 5.17 -6.90 4.11
CA PHE A 139 6.62 -6.90 3.93
C PHE A 139 6.99 -7.14 2.45
N GLU A 140 6.37 -8.11 1.79
CA GLU A 140 6.58 -8.36 0.37
C GLU A 140 6.17 -7.16 -0.50
N GLU A 141 5.05 -6.49 -0.18
CA GLU A 141 4.62 -5.29 -0.89
C GLU A 141 5.58 -4.10 -0.66
N LEU A 142 6.10 -3.94 0.57
CA LEU A 142 7.02 -2.85 0.93
C LEU A 142 8.42 -3.03 0.34
N LYS A 143 8.82 -4.24 -0.06
CA LYS A 143 10.08 -4.46 -0.80
C LYS A 143 10.03 -3.94 -2.24
N LYS A 144 8.83 -3.69 -2.77
CA LYS A 144 8.67 -3.17 -4.14
C LYS A 144 9.23 -1.76 -4.26
N PRO A 145 9.53 -1.29 -5.49
CA PRO A 145 9.91 0.10 -5.72
C PRO A 145 8.95 1.07 -5.02
N MET A 146 9.52 2.07 -4.34
CA MET A 146 8.78 3.07 -3.56
C MET A 146 7.82 2.48 -2.52
N GLY A 147 8.04 1.25 -2.06
CA GLY A 147 7.21 0.59 -1.04
C GLY A 147 5.86 0.08 -1.55
N GLY A 148 5.68 0.03 -2.87
CA GLY A 148 4.45 -0.42 -3.51
C GLY A 148 3.23 0.37 -3.02
N PHE A 149 2.12 -0.34 -2.79
CA PHE A 149 0.88 0.26 -2.30
C PHE A 149 1.04 0.97 -0.93
N TRP A 150 1.86 0.47 -0.03
CA TRP A 150 2.01 1.06 1.30
C TRP A 150 2.87 2.32 1.28
N GLY A 151 3.90 2.35 0.44
CA GLY A 151 4.70 3.54 0.26
C GLY A 151 3.94 4.64 -0.47
N SER A 152 3.15 4.31 -1.51
CA SER A 152 2.29 5.30 -2.18
C SER A 152 1.22 5.91 -1.25
N LEU A 153 0.88 5.21 -0.18
CA LEU A 153 -0.08 5.64 0.83
C LEU A 153 0.56 6.51 1.94
N LEU A 154 1.77 6.14 2.38
CA LEU A 154 2.37 6.72 3.60
C LEU A 154 3.53 7.70 3.33
N CYS A 155 4.15 7.63 2.16
CA CYS A 155 5.28 8.47 1.80
C CYS A 155 4.84 9.71 1.00
N ASN A 156 5.63 10.76 1.06
CA ASN A 156 5.45 11.97 0.26
C ASN A 156 5.68 11.68 -1.23
N GLU A 157 5.05 12.48 -2.08
CA GLU A 157 5.12 12.32 -3.55
C GLU A 157 6.50 12.67 -4.11
N ASP A 158 7.27 13.50 -3.39
CA ASP A 158 8.65 13.90 -3.68
C ASP A 158 9.65 12.79 -3.32
N PHE A 159 9.31 11.54 -3.63
CA PHE A 159 10.29 10.46 -3.62
C PHE A 159 11.32 10.81 -4.68
N ASP A 160 12.53 11.17 -4.26
CA ASP A 160 13.60 11.57 -5.16
C ASP A 160 13.81 10.47 -6.22
N GLU A 161 13.32 10.74 -7.44
CA GLU A 161 13.38 9.82 -8.57
C GLU A 161 14.84 9.47 -8.92
N TYR A 162 15.80 10.29 -8.47
CA TYR A 162 17.23 10.10 -8.65
C TYR A 162 17.90 9.23 -7.57
N LEU A 163 17.21 8.85 -6.49
CA LEU A 163 17.71 7.87 -5.50
C LEU A 163 17.47 6.42 -5.92
N TYR A 164 16.67 6.21 -6.99
CA TYR A 164 16.47 4.90 -7.57
C TYR A 164 17.61 4.60 -8.56
N ASN A 165 18.50 3.67 -8.19
CA ASN A 165 19.56 3.19 -9.08
C ASN A 165 18.97 2.15 -10.05
N GLY A 166 18.09 2.56 -10.97
CA GLY A 166 17.45 1.71 -11.98
C GLY A 166 16.59 2.50 -12.96
N ASP A 167 16.11 1.87 -14.03
CA ASP A 167 15.08 2.46 -14.90
C ASP A 167 13.71 2.11 -14.32
N ARG A 168 13.09 3.11 -13.68
CA ARG A 168 11.81 2.97 -12.96
C ARG A 168 10.70 2.39 -13.84
N LEU A 169 10.62 2.82 -15.09
CA LEU A 169 9.56 2.37 -15.99
C LEU A 169 9.79 0.91 -16.34
N GLU A 170 11.03 0.56 -16.70
CA GLU A 170 11.42 -0.80 -17.04
C GLU A 170 11.20 -1.79 -15.88
N ASP A 171 11.59 -1.42 -14.66
CA ASP A 171 11.43 -2.28 -13.49
C ASP A 171 9.96 -2.47 -13.10
N LEU A 172 9.12 -1.45 -13.29
CA LEU A 172 7.66 -1.57 -13.12
C LEU A 172 7.04 -2.45 -14.20
N LEU A 173 7.42 -2.28 -15.47
CA LEU A 173 6.93 -3.09 -16.58
C LEU A 173 7.29 -4.57 -16.39
N ASN A 174 8.55 -4.85 -16.07
CA ASN A 174 9.04 -6.20 -15.78
C ASN A 174 8.35 -6.83 -14.56
N TYR A 175 8.07 -6.04 -13.52
CA TYR A 175 7.38 -6.55 -12.33
C TYR A 175 5.90 -6.89 -12.60
N TYR A 176 5.21 -6.08 -13.40
CA TYR A 176 3.78 -6.25 -13.69
C TYR A 176 3.50 -7.07 -14.96
N ASP A 177 4.54 -7.67 -15.57
CA ASP A 177 4.47 -8.38 -16.85
C ASP A 177 3.81 -7.55 -17.98
N PHE A 178 4.05 -6.24 -18.00
CA PHE A 178 3.63 -5.40 -19.13
C PHE A 178 4.67 -5.49 -20.24
N GLU A 179 4.29 -6.01 -21.41
CA GLU A 179 5.08 -5.86 -22.63
C GLU A 179 5.08 -4.37 -23.05
N ASP A 180 6.27 -3.83 -23.34
CA ASP A 180 6.63 -2.49 -23.84
C ASP A 180 5.47 -1.50 -24.14
N PRO A 181 5.44 -0.29 -23.52
CA PRO A 181 4.41 0.74 -23.77
C PRO A 181 4.25 1.18 -25.22
N LYS A 182 5.19 0.82 -26.11
CA LYS A 182 5.09 1.09 -27.56
C LYS A 182 4.19 0.11 -28.30
N ASP A 183 3.81 -1.01 -27.70
CA ASP A 183 2.79 -1.90 -28.25
C ASP A 183 1.42 -1.51 -27.68
N ASN A 184 0.66 -0.72 -28.45
CA ASN A 184 -0.69 -0.29 -28.10
C ASN A 184 -1.72 -1.43 -28.25
N SER A 185 -1.34 -2.67 -27.96
CA SER A 185 -2.22 -3.83 -27.96
C SER A 185 -2.47 -4.31 -26.52
N LEU A 186 -3.45 -3.68 -25.87
CA LEU A 186 -4.09 -4.22 -24.67
C LEU A 186 -4.79 -5.55 -25.01
N LYS A 187 -4.05 -6.66 -25.03
CA LYS A 187 -4.62 -8.01 -25.09
C LYS A 187 -4.91 -8.48 -23.68
N PHE A 188 -6.10 -8.17 -23.19
CA PHE A 188 -6.66 -8.85 -22.02
C PHE A 188 -7.02 -10.29 -22.40
N GLY A 189 -6.21 -11.25 -21.94
CA GLY A 189 -6.52 -12.68 -21.98
C GLY A 189 -7.69 -13.01 -21.05
N LYS A 190 -8.54 -13.94 -21.51
CA LYS A 190 -9.81 -14.38 -20.90
C LYS A 190 -9.71 -14.89 -19.47
#